data_AF-A0A2D6SUS9-F1
#
_entry.id   AF-A0A2D6SUS9-F1
#
_cell.length_a   1.000
_cell.length_b   1.000
_cell.length_c   1.000
_cell.angle_alpha   90.00
_cell.angle_beta   90.00
_cell.angle_gamma   90.00
#
_symmetry.space_group_name_H-M   'P 1'
#
loop_
_entity.id
_entity.type
_entity.pdbx_description
1 polymer ?
#
loop_
_entity_poly.entity_id
_entity_poly.type
_entity_poly.pdbx_seq_one_letter_code
_entity_poly.pdbx_strand_id
1 'polypeptide(L)'
;MTRLIRSLGIVGASMLTALLLVAPSAAAVKLPSIFASNMVLQRDKAAPVWGWADPGEKVTVAFAGQSKSATADAASGKWTVTLEALKTSAKPRKL
;
A
#
# COMPACT_ATOMS: atom_id res chain seq x y z
N MET A 1 40.80 33.74 40.84
CA MET A 1 40.69 32.28 40.67
C MET A 1 39.31 31.88 41.21
N THR A 2 38.42 31.36 40.34
CA THR A 2 37.37 30.35 40.63
C THR A 2 36.53 30.50 41.92
N ARG A 3 35.19 30.55 41.96
CA ARG A 3 34.15 30.06 41.05
C ARG A 3 32.77 30.57 41.55
N LEU A 4 32.00 31.11 40.61
CA LEU A 4 30.62 30.73 40.32
C LEU A 4 29.55 30.86 41.43
N ILE A 5 28.93 32.05 41.49
CA ILE A 5 27.60 32.27 42.05
C ILE A 5 26.59 31.55 41.15
N ARG A 6 25.97 30.46 41.61
CA ARG A 6 24.80 29.87 40.95
C ARG A 6 23.55 30.61 41.42
N SER A 7 23.27 31.76 40.79
CA SER A 7 22.02 32.50 40.99
C SER A 7 20.87 31.83 40.23
N LEU A 8 19.99 31.21 41.00
CA LEU A 8 18.53 31.20 40.93
C LEU A 8 17.85 31.71 39.63
N GLY A 9 16.99 30.84 39.08
CA GLY A 9 15.73 31.24 38.44
C GLY A 9 15.72 31.23 36.91
N ILE A 10 14.92 30.33 36.33
CA ILE A 10 13.83 30.70 35.40
C ILE A 10 12.77 29.59 35.54
N VAL A 11 11.66 29.97 36.14
CA VAL A 11 10.37 29.30 35.99
C VAL A 11 9.92 29.53 34.54
N GLY A 12 9.43 28.48 33.87
CA GLY A 12 8.53 28.64 32.74
C GLY A 12 9.14 28.38 31.37
N ALA A 13 8.95 27.18 30.86
CA ALA A 13 8.55 26.96 29.48
C ALA A 13 7.91 25.58 29.40
N SER A 14 6.58 25.57 29.40
CA SER A 14 5.74 24.40 29.16
C SER A 14 6.19 23.68 27.90
N MET A 15 7.00 22.63 28.04
CA MET A 15 7.32 21.72 26.95
C MET A 15 6.18 20.71 26.85
N LEU A 16 5.04 21.19 26.32
CA LEU A 16 3.92 20.34 25.94
C LEU A 16 4.40 19.49 24.77
N THR A 17 4.90 18.30 25.07
CA THR A 17 5.28 17.29 24.08
C THR A 17 4.05 16.97 23.23
N ALA A 18 3.95 17.59 22.06
CA ALA A 18 2.92 17.26 21.08
C ALA A 18 3.21 15.87 20.54
N LEU A 19 2.54 14.86 21.11
CA LEU A 19 2.49 13.51 20.58
C LEU A 19 1.75 13.59 19.23
N LEU A 20 2.47 13.66 18.11
CA LEU A 20 1.86 13.52 16.79
C LEU A 20 1.30 12.11 16.68
N LEU A 21 -0.03 11.98 16.79
CA LEU A 21 -0.72 10.77 16.35
C LEU A 21 -0.61 10.70 14.82
N VAL A 22 0.34 9.91 14.32
CA VAL A 22 0.27 9.38 12.96
C VAL A 22 -0.91 8.42 12.93
N ALA A 23 -2.04 8.90 12.41
CA ALA A 23 -3.14 8.01 12.06
C ALA A 23 -2.70 7.20 10.83
N PRO A 24 -2.90 5.87 10.81
CA PRO A 24 -2.70 5.09 9.60
C PRO A 24 -3.67 5.60 8.53
N SER A 25 -3.16 6.07 7.38
CA SER A 25 -4.04 6.32 6.24
C SER A 25 -4.58 4.99 5.75
N ALA A 26 -5.88 4.93 5.47
CA ALA A 26 -6.48 3.79 4.80
C ALA A 26 -6.01 3.81 3.34
N ALA A 27 -4.88 3.16 3.07
CA ALA A 27 -4.38 2.98 1.71
C ALA A 27 -5.40 2.11 0.95
N ALA A 28 -6.03 2.71 -0.07
CA ALA A 28 -7.17 2.11 -0.77
C ALA A 28 -6.76 1.71 -2.19
N VAL A 29 -6.58 0.41 -2.41
CA VAL A 29 -6.38 -0.15 -3.75
C VAL A 29 -7.69 -0.05 -4.54
N LYS A 30 -7.63 0.56 -5.72
CA LYS A 30 -8.74 0.69 -6.67
C LYS A 30 -8.50 -0.12 -7.92
N LEU A 31 -9.50 -0.91 -8.32
CA LEU A 31 -9.48 -1.70 -9.55
C LEU A 31 -10.42 -1.10 -10.62
N PRO A 32 -10.11 -1.30 -11.92
CA PRO A 32 -11.06 -1.10 -13.00
C PRO A 32 -12.31 -1.98 -12.83
N SER A 33 -13.46 -1.50 -13.33
CA SER A 33 -14.75 -2.19 -13.20
C SER A 33 -14.84 -3.56 -13.87
N ILE A 34 -13.92 -3.89 -14.78
CA ILE A 34 -13.83 -5.23 -15.37
C ILE A 34 -13.47 -6.29 -14.32
N PHE A 35 -12.77 -5.90 -13.26
CA PHE A 35 -12.45 -6.77 -12.13
C PHE A 35 -13.61 -6.85 -11.13
N ALA A 36 -14.81 -7.13 -11.63
CA ALA A 36 -16.03 -7.30 -10.85
C ALA A 36 -16.44 -8.77 -10.74
N SER A 37 -17.52 -9.03 -10.01
CA SER A 37 -18.11 -10.37 -9.88
C SER A 37 -18.41 -10.99 -11.23
N ASN A 38 -18.10 -12.27 -11.38
CA ASN A 38 -18.31 -13.07 -12.60
C ASN A 38 -17.48 -12.63 -13.83
N MET A 39 -16.37 -11.90 -13.65
CA MET A 39 -15.42 -11.69 -14.74
C MET A 39 -14.77 -13.02 -15.19
N VAL A 40 -14.23 -13.02 -16.41
CA VAL A 40 -13.44 -14.13 -16.95
C VAL A 40 -12.01 -13.67 -17.20
N LEU A 41 -11.04 -14.44 -16.72
CA LEU A 41 -9.63 -14.31 -17.10
C LEU A 41 -9.27 -15.35 -18.17
N GLN A 42 -8.53 -14.93 -19.19
CA GLN A 42 -8.15 -15.79 -20.30
C GLN A 42 -7.16 -16.87 -19.85
N ARG A 43 -7.46 -18.14 -20.18
CA ARG A 43 -6.55 -19.27 -19.98
C ARG A 43 -5.41 -19.29 -21.00
N ASP A 44 -4.34 -20.02 -20.67
CA ASP A 44 -3.20 -20.29 -21.55
C ASP A 44 -2.47 -19.04 -22.08
N LYS A 45 -2.74 -17.88 -21.49
CA LYS A 45 -2.04 -16.62 -21.75
C LYS A 45 -1.77 -15.89 -20.44
N ALA A 46 -0.70 -15.09 -20.43
CA ALA A 46 -0.43 -14.20 -19.31
C ALA A 46 -1.60 -13.22 -19.12
N ALA A 47 -2.03 -13.04 -17.88
CA ALA A 47 -3.20 -12.23 -17.54
C ALA A 47 -2.75 -11.02 -16.70
N PRO A 48 -2.73 -9.80 -17.28
CA PRO A 48 -2.44 -8.61 -16.51
C PRO A 48 -3.61 -8.28 -15.58
N VAL A 49 -3.28 -7.89 -14.35
CA VAL A 49 -4.19 -7.30 -13.36
C VAL A 49 -3.61 -5.94 -13.00
N TRP A 50 -4.44 -4.89 -13.04
CA TRP A 50 -3.95 -3.53 -12.88
C TRP A 50 -4.96 -2.68 -12.12
N GLY A 51 -4.49 -1.53 -11.64
CA GLY A 51 -5.32 -0.57 -10.95
C GLY A 51 -4.56 0.66 -10.51
N TRP A 52 -5.10 1.29 -9.49
CA TRP A 52 -4.53 2.45 -8.82
C TRP A 52 -4.39 2.16 -7.32
N ALA A 53 -3.41 2.76 -6.68
CA ALA A 53 -3.18 2.71 -5.25
C ALA A 53 -2.43 3.99 -4.86
N ASP A 54 -2.13 4.18 -3.57
CA ASP A 54 -1.35 5.34 -3.16
C ASP A 54 0.06 5.27 -3.78
N PRO A 55 0.66 6.40 -4.19
CA PRO A 55 2.00 6.42 -4.75
C PRO A 55 3.03 5.68 -3.87
N GLY A 56 3.76 4.73 -4.45
CA GLY A 56 4.75 3.92 -3.74
C GLY A 56 4.16 2.75 -2.93
N GLU A 57 2.84 2.56 -2.93
CA GLU A 57 2.19 1.45 -2.23
C GLU A 57 2.54 0.10 -2.89
N LYS A 58 2.84 -0.90 -2.06
CA LYS A 58 3.06 -2.28 -2.53
C LYS A 58 1.72 -3.00 -2.63
N VAL A 59 1.30 -3.31 -3.84
CA VAL A 59 0.10 -4.10 -4.14
C VAL A 59 0.47 -5.55 -4.36
N THR A 60 -0.31 -6.48 -3.81
CA THR A 60 -0.14 -7.92 -4.03
C THR A 60 -1.42 -8.54 -4.58
N VAL A 61 -1.29 -9.29 -5.68
CA VAL A 61 -2.38 -10.05 -6.30
C VAL A 61 -2.15 -11.53 -6.03
N ALA A 62 -3.12 -12.17 -5.37
CA ALA A 62 -3.11 -13.58 -5.06
C ALA A 62 -4.24 -14.30 -5.79
N PHE A 63 -3.90 -15.13 -6.77
CA PHE A 63 -4.91 -15.84 -7.58
C PHE A 63 -4.39 -17.17 -8.09
N ALA A 64 -5.25 -18.19 -8.06
CA ALA A 64 -4.96 -19.48 -8.69
C ALA A 64 -3.64 -20.14 -8.21
N GLY A 65 -3.25 -19.92 -6.95
CA GLY A 65 -1.98 -20.41 -6.37
C GLY A 65 -0.76 -19.54 -6.67
N GLN A 66 -0.93 -18.44 -7.40
CA GLN A 66 0.10 -17.43 -7.63
C GLN A 66 -0.04 -16.31 -6.60
N SER A 67 1.09 -15.72 -6.20
CA SER A 67 1.16 -14.49 -5.41
C SER A 67 2.24 -13.60 -6.00
N LYS A 68 1.85 -12.44 -6.54
CA LYS A 68 2.77 -11.52 -7.21
C LYS A 68 2.50 -10.10 -6.74
N SER A 69 3.57 -9.30 -6.63
CA SER A 69 3.46 -7.92 -6.15
C SER A 69 3.99 -6.92 -7.18
N ALA A 70 3.45 -5.70 -7.13
CA ALA A 70 3.95 -4.54 -7.84
C ALA A 70 3.92 -3.33 -6.89
N THR A 71 4.76 -2.34 -7.16
CA THR A 71 4.71 -1.05 -6.47
C THR A 71 3.97 -0.06 -7.35
N ALA A 72 3.04 0.68 -6.77
CA ALA A 72 2.33 1.75 -7.44
C ALA A 72 3.29 2.88 -7.81
N ASP A 73 3.15 3.34 -9.05
CA ASP A 73 3.96 4.42 -9.59
C ASP A 73 3.86 5.69 -8.74
N ALA A 74 4.99 6.35 -8.52
CA ALA A 74 5.08 7.50 -7.64
C ALA A 74 4.33 8.73 -8.20
N ALA A 75 4.19 8.84 -9.52
CA ALA A 75 3.55 9.99 -10.16
C ALA A 75 2.05 9.79 -10.38
N SER A 76 1.62 8.57 -10.72
CA SER A 76 0.26 8.27 -11.19
C SER A 76 -0.51 7.31 -10.29
N GLY A 77 0.14 6.67 -9.32
CA GLY A 77 -0.46 5.62 -8.48
C GLY A 77 -0.81 4.34 -9.24
N LYS A 78 -0.49 4.24 -10.54
CA LYS A 78 -0.80 3.07 -11.36
C LYS A 78 0.10 1.90 -11.00
N TRP A 79 -0.47 0.71 -11.01
CA TRP A 79 0.28 -0.54 -10.83
C TRP A 79 -0.26 -1.61 -11.76
N THR A 80 0.61 -2.57 -12.12
CA THR A 80 0.25 -3.74 -12.92
C THR A 80 1.02 -4.96 -12.40
N VAL A 81 0.31 -6.07 -12.23
CA VAL A 81 0.85 -7.39 -11.95
C VAL A 81 0.45 -8.34 -13.08
N THR A 82 1.42 -9.06 -13.64
CA THR A 82 1.15 -10.06 -14.69
C THR A 82 1.14 -11.46 -14.11
N LEU A 83 -0.04 -12.05 -14.01
CA LEU A 83 -0.22 -13.47 -13.67
C LEU A 83 0.28 -14.34 -14.83
N GLU A 84 0.92 -15.45 -14.50
CA GLU A 84 1.29 -16.47 -15.48
C GLU A 84 0.05 -17.13 -16.06
N ALA A 85 0.24 -17.81 -17.19
CA ALA A 85 -0.81 -18.53 -17.89
C ALA A 85 -1.62 -19.40 -16.95
N LEU A 86 -2.91 -19.08 -16.83
CA LEU A 86 -3.82 -19.78 -15.95
C LEU A 86 -4.16 -21.15 -16.54
N LYS A 87 -4.07 -22.18 -15.69
CA LYS A 87 -4.63 -23.50 -16.02
C LYS A 87 -6.16 -23.42 -16.09
N THR A 88 -6.73 -24.17 -17.02
CA THR A 88 -8.18 -24.35 -17.17
C THR A 88 -8.79 -24.83 -15.86
N SER A 89 -9.92 -24.24 -15.47
CA SER A 89 -10.74 -24.66 -14.33
C SER A 89 -12.21 -24.55 -14.69
N ALA A 90 -13.00 -25.59 -14.38
CA ALA A 90 -14.46 -25.54 -14.48
C ALA A 90 -15.11 -24.89 -13.25
N LYS A 91 -14.33 -24.64 -12.19
CA LYS A 91 -14.80 -24.03 -10.93
C LYS A 91 -14.42 -22.54 -10.89
N PRO A 92 -15.35 -21.65 -10.49
CA PRO A 92 -15.03 -20.25 -10.25
C PRO A 92 -14.03 -20.09 -9.11
N ARG A 93 -13.24 -19.01 -9.13
CA ARG A 93 -12.24 -18.66 -8.11
C ARG A 93 -12.32 -17.17 -7.79
N LYS A 94 -12.01 -16.81 -6.54
CA LYS A 94 -11.92 -15.42 -6.11
C LYS A 94 -10.55 -14.86 -6.49
N LEU A 95 -10.57 -13.64 -7.03
CA LEU A 95 -9.42 -12.78 -7.28
C LEU A 95 -9.28 -11.79 -6.14
#